data_AF-A0AAW7GHK9-F1
#
_entry.id   AF-A0AAW7GHK9-F1
#
_cell.length_a   1.000
_cell.length_b   1.000
_cell.length_c   1.000
_cell.angle_alpha   90.00
_cell.angle_beta   90.00
_cell.angle_gamma   90.00
#
_symmetry.space_group_name_H-M   'P 1'
#
loop_
_entity.id
_entity.type
_entity.pdbx_description
1 polymer ?
#
loop_
_entity_poly.entity_id
_entity_poly.type
_entity_poly.pdbx_seq_one_letter_code
_entity_poly.pdbx_strand_id
1 'polypeptide(L)'
;MRKIQKLISAEREEFTPYSSLSAESISRIATGCGRDEIADAHILMKQFKSELVTIPEWDGDTEDDIWRAIQLLRTILEQIQIGP
;
A
#
# COMPACT_ATOMS: atom_id res chain seq x y z
N MET A 1 13.72 1.79 0.93
CA MET A 1 12.46 1.09 1.23
C MET A 1 12.03 1.40 2.66
N ARG A 2 10.82 1.92 2.82
CA ARG A 2 10.21 2.26 4.11
C ARG A 2 9.79 1.01 4.88
N LYS A 3 9.52 1.12 6.19
CA LYS A 3 9.20 -0.06 7.03
C LYS A 3 7.93 -0.78 6.56
N ILE A 4 6.87 -0.04 6.25
CA ILE A 4 5.61 -0.63 5.75
C ILE A 4 5.80 -1.34 4.40
N GLN A 5 6.66 -0.83 3.53
CA GLN A 5 6.97 -1.50 2.26
C GLN A 5 7.66 -2.85 2.49
N LYS A 6 8.52 -2.96 3.51
CA LYS A 6 9.15 -4.25 3.86
C LYS A 6 8.14 -5.28 4.36
N LEU A 7 7.15 -4.86 5.15
CA LEU A 7 6.07 -5.74 5.62
C LEU A 7 5.20 -6.22 4.45
N ILE A 8 4.81 -5.30 3.57
CA ILE A 8 4.07 -5.63 2.35
C ILE A 8 4.86 -6.60 1.46
N SER A 9 6.16 -6.37 1.27
CA SER A 9 7.02 -7.26 0.48
C SER A 9 7.22 -8.64 1.13
N ALA A 10 7.20 -8.75 2.46
CA ALA A 10 7.37 -10.01 3.17
C ALA A 10 6.15 -10.93 3.03
N GLU A 11 4.94 -10.35 2.99
CA GLU A 11 3.67 -11.09 2.87
C GLU A 11 3.27 -11.37 1.42
N ARG A 12 3.97 -10.76 0.45
CA ARG A 12 3.73 -10.98 -0.97
C ARG A 12 4.62 -12.14 -1.45
N GLU A 13 4.23 -13.36 -1.13
CA GLU A 13 5.01 -14.59 -1.46
C GLU A 13 5.14 -14.84 -2.97
N GLU A 14 4.18 -14.40 -3.79
CA GLU A 14 4.27 -14.45 -5.25
C GLU A 14 4.05 -13.07 -5.88
N PHE A 15 5.08 -12.57 -6.56
CA PHE A 15 5.03 -11.36 -7.37
C PHE A 15 4.34 -11.65 -8.71
N THR A 16 3.08 -12.08 -8.68
CA THR A 16 2.26 -12.01 -9.89
C THR A 16 1.71 -10.59 -10.00
N PRO A 17 1.80 -9.96 -11.19
CA PRO A 17 1.39 -8.56 -11.38
C PRO A 17 -0.09 -8.30 -11.04
N TYR A 18 -0.89 -9.36 -10.91
CA TYR A 18 -2.32 -9.30 -10.62
C TYR A 18 -2.71 -9.82 -9.23
N SER A 19 -1.76 -10.34 -8.44
CA SER A 19 -2.12 -10.86 -7.12
C SER A 19 -2.25 -9.71 -6.12
N SER A 20 -3.50 -9.48 -5.72
CA SER A 20 -3.89 -8.71 -4.55
C SER A 20 -3.55 -9.49 -3.28
N LEU A 21 -3.01 -8.81 -2.28
CA LEU A 21 -2.86 -9.40 -0.95
C LEU A 21 -4.23 -9.86 -0.42
N SER A 22 -4.30 -11.10 0.06
CA SER A 22 -5.49 -11.63 0.72
C SER A 22 -5.81 -10.82 1.98
N ALA A 23 -7.09 -10.78 2.38
CA ALA A 23 -7.51 -10.08 3.60
C ALA A 23 -6.75 -10.57 4.85
N GLU A 24 -6.40 -11.86 4.90
CA GLU A 24 -5.59 -12.44 5.98
C GLU A 24 -4.17 -11.85 6.02
N SER A 25 -3.51 -11.70 4.88
CA SER A 25 -2.19 -11.06 4.78
C SER A 25 -2.25 -9.59 5.18
N ILE A 26 -3.30 -8.88 4.73
CA ILE A 26 -3.52 -7.47 5.11
C ILE A 26 -3.70 -7.34 6.63
N SER A 27 -4.45 -8.26 7.26
CA SER A 27 -4.65 -8.29 8.71
C SER A 27 -3.34 -8.58 9.47
N ARG A 28 -2.49 -9.49 8.97
CA ARG A 28 -1.14 -9.75 9.52
C ARG A 28 -0.24 -8.52 9.45
N ILE A 29 -0.23 -7.83 8.30
CA ILE A 29 0.50 -6.57 8.13
C ILE A 29 -0.01 -5.53 9.12
N ALA A 30 -1.34 -5.36 9.22
CA ALA A 30 -1.97 -4.41 10.13
C ALA A 30 -1.60 -4.70 11.60
N THR A 31 -1.54 -5.97 12.00
CA THR A 31 -1.12 -6.39 13.35
C THR A 31 0.35 -6.06 13.63
N GLY A 32 1.21 -6.11 12.60
CA GLY A 32 2.63 -5.74 12.68
C GLY A 32 2.91 -4.23 12.55
N CYS A 33 1.91 -3.42 12.21
CA CYS A 33 2.07 -1.98 12.00
C CYS A 33 1.96 -1.22 13.33
N GLY A 34 3.01 -0.46 13.66
CA GLY A 34 3.00 0.52 14.75
C GLY A 34 2.74 1.95 14.26
N ARG A 35 2.97 2.92 15.14
CA ARG A 35 2.82 4.35 14.82
C ARG A 35 3.72 4.82 13.68
N ASP A 36 4.94 4.26 13.60
CA ASP A 36 5.89 4.59 12.52
C ASP A 36 5.38 4.10 11.16
N GLU A 37 4.86 2.88 11.08
CA GLU A 37 4.34 2.29 9.84
C GLU A 37 3.09 3.02 9.36
N ILE A 38 2.21 3.45 10.27
CA ILE A 38 1.04 4.28 9.97
C ILE A 38 1.48 5.63 9.39
N ALA A 39 2.47 6.29 10.01
CA ALA A 39 3.01 7.55 9.52
C ALA A 39 3.65 7.38 8.13
N ASP A 40 4.41 6.31 7.93
CA ASP A 40 5.01 5.96 6.63
C ASP A 40 3.95 5.73 5.55
N ALA A 41 2.84 5.05 5.88
CA ALA A 41 1.72 4.83 4.97
C ALA A 41 1.12 6.16 4.48
N HIS A 42 0.84 7.08 5.41
CA HIS A 42 0.30 8.40 5.06
C HIS A 42 1.26 9.23 4.21
N ILE A 43 2.58 9.17 4.49
CA ILE A 43 3.57 9.87 3.68
C ILE A 43 3.64 9.27 2.28
N LEU A 44 3.65 7.93 2.15
CA LEU A 44 3.64 7.24 0.85
C LEU A 44 2.40 7.59 0.03
N MET A 45 1.21 7.58 0.64
CA MET A 45 -0.01 7.98 -0.05
C MET A 45 0.06 9.42 -0.56
N LYS A 46 0.69 10.34 0.18
CA LYS A 46 0.91 11.72 -0.29
C LYS A 46 1.92 11.78 -1.45
N GLN A 47 2.99 10.99 -1.41
CA GLN A 47 3.96 10.89 -2.50
C GLN A 47 3.30 10.37 -3.79
N PHE A 48 2.57 9.27 -3.70
CA PHE A 48 1.83 8.69 -4.83
C PHE A 48 0.80 9.64 -5.43
N LYS A 49 0.07 10.38 -4.59
CA LYS A 49 -0.83 11.44 -5.09
C LYS A 49 -0.09 12.58 -5.80
N SER A 50 1.12 12.90 -5.37
CA SER A 50 1.96 13.88 -6.07
C SER A 50 2.49 13.34 -7.39
N GLU A 51 2.86 12.06 -7.43
CA GLU A 51 3.35 11.38 -8.65
C GLU A 51 2.24 11.27 -9.71
N LEU A 52 0.99 10.99 -9.31
CA LEU A 52 -0.17 10.99 -10.22
C LEU A 52 -0.31 12.29 -11.01
N VAL A 53 -0.02 13.44 -10.41
CA VAL A 53 -0.10 14.75 -11.11
C VAL A 53 0.99 14.90 -12.17
N THR A 54 2.08 14.14 -12.05
CA THR A 54 3.21 14.17 -12.98
C THR A 54 3.12 13.10 -14.07
N ILE A 55 2.17 12.18 -13.97
CA ILE A 55 1.99 11.10 -14.95
C ILE A 55 1.34 11.67 -16.22
N PRO A 56 1.90 11.37 -17.40
CA PRO A 56 1.28 11.74 -18.66
C PRO A 56 -0.08 11.05 -18.85
N GLU A 57 -1.05 11.74 -19.44
CA GLU A 57 -2.41 11.22 -19.69
C GLU A 57 -2.46 9.92 -20.50
N TRP A 58 -1.41 9.63 -21.27
CA TRP A 58 -1.32 8.41 -22.10
C TRP A 58 -0.80 7.19 -21.31
N ASP A 59 -0.27 7.39 -20.11
CA ASP A 59 0.32 6.35 -19.26
C ASP A 59 -0.66 5.89 -18.18
N GLY A 60 -1.78 5.34 -18.65
CA GLY A 60 -2.84 4.81 -17.78
C GLY A 60 -2.41 3.59 -16.96
N ASP A 61 -1.43 2.81 -17.44
CA ASP A 61 -0.92 1.65 -16.71
C ASP A 61 -0.20 2.08 -15.43
N THR A 62 0.65 3.10 -15.51
CA THR A 62 1.34 3.64 -14.33
C THR A 62 0.35 4.33 -13.39
N GLU A 63 -0.65 5.05 -13.93
CA GLU A 63 -1.74 5.63 -13.12
C GLU A 63 -2.49 4.55 -12.32
N ASP A 64 -2.87 3.44 -12.97
CA ASP A 64 -3.56 2.32 -12.35
C ASP A 64 -2.72 1.65 -11.25
N ASP A 65 -1.43 1.45 -11.48
CA ASP A 65 -0.53 0.85 -10.50
C ASP A 65 -0.33 1.74 -9.26
N ILE A 66 -0.24 3.06 -9.45
CA ILE A 66 -0.21 4.00 -8.33
C ILE A 66 -1.53 3.98 -7.56
N TRP A 67 -2.67 3.94 -8.26
CA TRP A 67 -3.97 3.83 -7.61
C TRP A 67 -4.11 2.54 -6.80
N ARG A 68 -3.67 1.40 -7.34
CA ARG A 68 -3.63 0.11 -6.63
C ARG A 68 -2.78 0.20 -5.35
N ALA A 69 -1.61 0.84 -5.43
CA ALA A 69 -0.75 1.04 -4.27
C ALA A 69 -1.42 1.92 -3.19
N ILE A 70 -2.10 3.00 -3.60
CA ILE A 70 -2.86 3.87 -2.68
C ILE A 70 -4.01 3.09 -2.01
N GLN A 71 -4.77 2.30 -2.78
CA GLN A 71 -5.88 1.50 -2.25
C GLN A 71 -5.37 0.48 -1.23
N LEU A 72 -4.28 -0.23 -1.54
CA LEU A 72 -3.68 -1.19 -0.60
C LEU A 72 -3.30 -0.53 0.74
N LEU A 73 -2.60 0.61 0.69
CA LEU A 73 -2.21 1.35 1.89
C LEU A 73 -3.43 1.80 2.69
N ARG A 74 -4.50 2.23 2.02
CA ARG A 74 -5.76 2.63 2.65
C ARG A 74 -6.43 1.45 3.35
N THR A 75 -6.54 0.30 2.70
CA THR A 75 -7.11 -0.91 3.32
C THR A 75 -6.34 -1.34 4.56
N ILE A 76 -5.00 -1.27 4.53
CA ILE A 76 -4.16 -1.55 5.71
C ILE A 76 -4.49 -0.58 6.85
N LEU A 77 -4.60 0.72 6.56
CA LEU A 77 -4.94 1.73 7.58
C LEU A 77 -6.36 1.54 8.15
N GLU A 78 -7.34 1.20 7.31
CA GLU A 78 -8.72 0.93 7.74
C GLU A 78 -8.77 -0.29 8.69
N GLN A 79 -8.01 -1.35 8.40
CA GLN A 79 -7.88 -2.51 9.29
C GLN A 79 -7.25 -2.16 10.64
N ILE A 80 -6.23 -1.29 10.65
CA ILE A 80 -5.61 -0.82 11.91
C ILE A 80 -6.59 0.02 12.73
N GLN A 81 -7.42 0.83 12.09
CA GLN A 81 -8.34 1.75 12.76
C GLN A 81 -9.60 1.06 13.31
N ILE A 82 -10.04 -0.03 12.68
CA ILE A 82 -11.18 -0.84 13.16
C ILE A 82 -10.76 -1.72 14.37
N GLY A 83 -9.45 -1.98 14.53
CA GLY A 83 -8.91 -2.86 15.55
C GLY A 83 -9.17 -4.34 15.21
N PRO A 84 -8.27 -5.27 15.61
CA PRO A 84 -8.57 -6.71 15.55
C PRO A 84 -9.70 -7.11 16.50
#